data_AF-A0A6A5QJB0-F1
#
_entry.id   AF-A0A6A5QJB0-F1
#
_cell.length_a   1.000
_cell.length_b   1.000
_cell.length_c   1.000
_cell.angle_alpha   90.00
_cell.angle_beta   90.00
_cell.angle_gamma   90.00
#
_symmetry.space_group_name_H-M   'P 1'
#
loop_
_entity.id
_entity.type
_entity.pdbx_description
1 polymer ?
#
loop_
_entity_poly.entity_id
_entity_poly.type
_entity_poly.pdbx_seq_one_letter_code
_entity_poly.pdbx_strand_id
1 'polypeptide(L)'
;MHRGHAEYGVAVKASKSLANFEVSTDDGHSIPKVGFGTKFPYCGVCIDTETLEVSKRVAHGPKIDVEDSLTVDLCKMPGQTFHRKALK
;
A
#
# COMPACT_ATOMS: atom_id res chain seq x y z
N MET A 1 13.06 -3.27 16.42
CA MET A 1 11.79 -2.71 15.89
C MET A 1 10.69 -3.76 15.69
N HIS A 2 11.00 -5.03 15.36
CA HIS A 2 9.96 -6.06 15.20
C HIS A 2 9.10 -6.29 16.47
N ARG A 3 9.69 -6.18 17.67
CA ARG A 3 8.97 -6.33 18.95
C ARG A 3 8.01 -5.17 19.29
N GLY A 4 7.93 -4.14 18.44
CA GLY A 4 7.21 -2.92 18.75
C GLY A 4 7.82 -2.16 19.93
N HIS A 5 6.98 -1.37 20.59
CA HIS A 5 7.30 -0.60 21.80
C HIS A 5 6.13 -0.72 22.77
N ALA A 6 6.12 -1.79 23.56
CA ALA A 6 5.01 -2.13 24.45
C ALA A 6 4.77 -1.05 25.51
N GLU A 7 5.83 -0.36 25.95
CA GLU A 7 5.77 0.77 26.87
C GLU A 7 4.93 1.94 26.34
N TYR A 8 4.80 2.06 25.03
CA TYR A 8 3.95 3.05 24.34
C TYR A 8 2.68 2.42 23.75
N GLY A 9 2.37 1.17 24.08
CA GLY A 9 1.21 0.45 23.52
C GLY A 9 1.35 0.09 22.03
N VAL A 10 2.56 0.10 21.48
CA VAL A 10 2.82 -0.18 20.07
C VAL A 10 3.19 -1.65 19.89
N ALA A 11 2.39 -2.38 19.11
CA ALA A 11 2.67 -3.76 18.72
C ALA A 11 2.80 -3.86 17.19
N VAL A 12 3.74 -4.68 16.72
CA VAL A 12 3.94 -4.95 15.30
C VAL A 12 3.51 -6.38 15.00
N LYS A 13 2.61 -6.56 14.03
CA LYS A 13 2.19 -7.88 13.60
C LYS A 13 3.23 -8.46 12.65
N ALA A 14 3.92 -9.52 13.07
CA ALA A 14 4.94 -10.22 12.26
C ALA A 14 4.47 -10.52 10.83
N SER A 15 3.22 -10.99 10.69
CA SER A 15 2.63 -11.35 9.40
C SER A 15 2.38 -10.17 8.46
N LYS A 16 2.56 -8.93 8.92
CA LYS A 16 2.46 -7.71 8.09
C LYS A 16 3.84 -7.10 7.78
N SER A 17 4.90 -7.64 8.35
CA SER A 17 6.26 -7.31 7.95
C SER A 17 6.59 -8.03 6.65
N LEU A 18 7.40 -7.39 5.82
CA LEU A 18 7.84 -7.88 4.53
C LEU A 18 9.28 -7.44 4.34
N ALA A 19 10.13 -8.30 3.79
CA ALA A 19 11.54 -8.00 3.51
C ALA A 19 11.91 -8.41 2.08
N ASN A 20 12.97 -7.84 1.52
CA ASN A 20 13.54 -8.29 0.24
C ASN A 20 14.66 -9.33 0.41
N PHE A 21 14.99 -9.68 1.66
CA PHE A 21 15.98 -10.68 2.04
C PHE A 21 15.39 -11.65 3.08
N GLU A 22 16.08 -12.75 3.30
CA GLU A 22 15.71 -13.72 4.33
C GLU A 22 16.05 -13.15 5.71
N VAL A 23 15.04 -13.06 6.58
CA VAL A 23 15.22 -12.58 7.94
C VAL A 23 14.25 -13.30 8.87
N SER A 24 14.78 -13.69 10.02
CA SER A 24 14.00 -14.26 11.12
C SER A 24 14.10 -13.32 12.32
N THR A 25 13.01 -13.26 13.06
CA THR A 25 12.92 -12.52 14.31
C THR A 25 13.59 -13.30 15.43
N ASP A 26 13.97 -12.62 16.51
CA ASP A 26 14.55 -13.24 17.71
C ASP A 26 13.64 -14.34 18.30
N ASP A 27 12.32 -14.21 18.08
CA ASP A 27 11.30 -15.13 18.55
C ASP A 27 11.04 -16.27 17.55
N GLY A 28 11.93 -16.45 16.55
CA GLY A 28 11.92 -17.56 15.59
C GLY A 28 10.96 -17.41 14.41
N HIS A 29 10.22 -16.31 14.30
CA HIS A 29 9.30 -16.08 13.19
C HIS A 29 10.06 -15.62 11.94
N SER A 30 9.93 -16.35 10.84
CA SER A 30 10.45 -15.94 9.53
C SER A 30 9.56 -14.84 8.92
N ILE A 31 10.18 -13.76 8.45
CA ILE A 31 9.46 -12.67 7.78
C ILE A 31 9.27 -13.05 6.31
N PRO A 32 8.05 -12.89 5.75
CA PRO A 32 7.81 -13.11 4.33
C PRO A 32 8.76 -12.30 3.46
N LYS A 33 9.26 -12.93 2.39
CA LYS A 33 10.03 -12.25 1.36
C LYS A 33 9.11 -11.71 0.27
N VAL A 34 9.45 -10.55 -0.28
CA VAL A 34 8.88 -10.06 -1.54
C VAL A 34 9.07 -11.15 -2.62
N GLY A 35 8.00 -11.45 -3.35
CA GLY A 35 8.04 -12.45 -4.43
C GLY A 35 8.94 -11.98 -5.58
N PHE A 36 9.57 -12.93 -6.27
CA PHE A 36 10.41 -12.62 -7.42
C PHE A 36 9.61 -11.84 -8.49
N GLY A 37 10.18 -10.74 -9.01
CA GLY A 37 9.53 -9.87 -9.99
C GLY A 37 8.40 -8.98 -9.42
N THR A 38 8.22 -8.92 -8.10
CA THR A 38 7.25 -8.03 -7.46
C THR A 38 7.93 -6.84 -6.79
N LYS A 39 7.26 -5.68 -6.83
CA LYS A 39 7.75 -4.45 -6.19
C LYS A 39 7.30 -4.40 -4.72
N PHE A 40 8.17 -3.91 -3.84
CA PHE A 40 7.91 -3.74 -2.42
C PHE A 40 6.82 -2.68 -2.17
N PRO A 41 5.68 -3.02 -1.55
CA PRO A 41 4.62 -2.06 -1.25
C PRO A 41 4.98 -1.18 -0.04
N TYR A 42 4.86 0.13 -0.20
CA TYR A 42 5.12 1.08 0.89
C TYR A 42 4.23 2.31 0.74
N CYS A 43 3.41 2.64 1.73
CA CYS A 43 2.65 3.91 1.81
C CYS A 43 1.93 4.35 0.50
N GLY A 44 1.29 3.42 -0.22
CA GLY A 44 0.57 3.72 -1.47
C GLY A 44 1.45 3.76 -2.74
N VAL A 45 2.75 3.49 -2.62
CA VAL A 45 3.68 3.29 -3.73
C VAL A 45 4.23 1.86 -3.73
N CYS A 46 4.93 1.54 -4.81
CA CYS A 46 5.67 0.31 -5.01
C CYS A 46 7.12 0.64 -5.34
N ILE A 47 8.06 0.04 -4.62
CA ILE A 47 9.50 0.22 -4.77
C ILE A 47 10.08 -1.02 -5.43
N ASP A 48 10.72 -0.87 -6.57
CA ASP A 48 11.53 -1.93 -7.15
C ASP A 48 12.81 -2.13 -6.32
N THR A 49 13.02 -3.34 -5.79
CA THR A 49 14.14 -3.60 -4.87
C THR A 49 15.46 -3.88 -5.57
N GLU A 50 15.47 -3.96 -6.90
CA GLU A 50 16.67 -4.12 -7.73
C GLU A 50 17.08 -2.79 -8.36
N THR A 51 16.12 -2.06 -8.95
CA THR A 51 16.36 -0.81 -9.68
C THR A 51 16.17 0.45 -8.83
N LEU A 52 15.53 0.33 -7.66
CA LEU A 52 15.12 1.43 -6.77
C LEU A 52 14.07 2.38 -7.38
N GLU A 53 13.46 2.00 -8.50
CA GLU A 53 12.37 2.77 -9.10
C GLU A 53 11.16 2.81 -8.15
N VAL A 54 10.63 4.01 -7.93
CA VAL A 54 9.39 4.22 -7.17
C VAL A 54 8.26 4.47 -8.16
N SER A 55 7.20 3.67 -8.04
CA SER A 55 6.03 3.74 -8.91
C SER A 55 4.75 3.85 -8.08
N LYS A 56 3.72 4.51 -8.62
CA LYS A 56 2.40 4.54 -7.98
C LYS A 56 1.89 3.11 -7.88
N ARG A 57 1.39 2.71 -6.71
CA ARG A 57 0.71 1.42 -6.57
C ARG A 57 -0.62 1.52 -7.30
N VAL A 58 -0.61 1.17 -8.57
CA VAL A 58 -1.85 0.90 -9.31
C VAL A 58 -2.42 -0.36 -8.67
N ALA A 59 -3.66 -0.31 -8.20
CA ALA A 59 -4.27 -1.44 -7.51
C ALA A 59 -4.39 -2.66 -8.44
N HIS A 60 -3.40 -3.55 -8.40
CA HIS A 60 -3.41 -4.83 -9.12
C HIS A 60 -3.98 -5.96 -8.24
N GLY A 61 -4.72 -5.60 -7.17
CA GLY A 61 -5.50 -6.55 -6.37
C GLY A 61 -6.83 -6.90 -7.06
N PRO A 62 -7.55 -7.94 -6.60
CA PRO A 62 -8.82 -8.35 -7.20
C PRO A 62 -9.73 -7.13 -7.28
N LYS A 63 -10.14 -6.78 -8.51
CA LYS A 63 -11.06 -5.70 -8.87
C LYS A 63 -11.30 -4.70 -7.74
N ILE A 64 -10.43 -3.70 -7.60
CA ILE A 64 -10.87 -2.49 -6.91
C ILE A 64 -11.86 -1.86 -7.87
N ASP A 65 -13.13 -2.12 -7.60
CA ASP A 65 -14.24 -1.53 -8.31
C ASP A 65 -14.14 -0.01 -8.14
N VAL A 66 -14.07 0.69 -9.28
CA VAL A 66 -13.75 2.12 -9.29
C VAL A 66 -14.78 2.89 -8.48
N GLU A 67 -16.04 2.43 -8.48
CA GLU A 67 -17.12 2.94 -7.66
C GLU A 67 -16.80 3.02 -6.16
N ASP A 68 -16.05 2.07 -5.60
CA ASP A 68 -15.67 2.07 -4.17
C ASP A 68 -14.65 3.16 -3.84
N SER A 69 -13.97 3.71 -4.85
CA SER A 69 -12.95 4.74 -4.70
C SER A 69 -13.46 6.15 -5.02
N LEU A 70 -14.69 6.28 -5.53
CA LEU A 70 -15.25 7.54 -5.99
C LEU A 70 -16.35 8.04 -5.06
N THR A 71 -16.37 9.35 -4.81
CA THR A 71 -17.51 10.03 -4.19
C THR A 71 -18.25 10.82 -5.27
N VAL A 72 -19.55 10.57 -5.43
CA VAL A 72 -20.41 11.22 -6.43
C VAL A 72 -21.31 12.24 -5.76
N ASP A 73 -21.23 13.50 -6.21
CA ASP A 73 -22.14 14.56 -5.79
C ASP A 73 -23.23 14.80 -6.82
N LEU A 74 -24.49 14.83 -6.38
CA LEU A 74 -25.62 15.20 -7.23
C LEU A 74 -25.81 16.72 -7.21
N CYS A 75 -25.80 17.39 -8.36
CA CYS A 75 -25.95 18.84 -8.45
C CYS A 75 -26.84 19.28 -9.62
N LYS A 76 -27.38 20.50 -9.54
CA LYS A 76 -28.27 21.08 -10.57
C LYS A 76 -27.57 21.38 -11.91
N MET A 77 -26.23 21.49 -11.90
CA MET A 77 -25.40 21.74 -13.09
C MET A 77 -24.25 20.72 -13.16
N PRO A 78 -24.56 19.45 -13.48
CA PRO A 78 -23.60 18.34 -13.40
C PRO A 78 -22.40 18.54 -14.33
N GLY A 79 -22.63 19.00 -15.57
CA GLY A 79 -21.56 19.21 -16.55
C GLY A 79 -20.52 20.24 -16.11
N GLN A 80 -20.94 21.40 -15.61
CA GLN A 80 -20.02 22.44 -15.13
C GLN A 80 -19.26 22.00 -13.86
N THR A 81 -19.94 21.27 -12.97
CA THR A 81 -19.32 20.77 -11.73
C THR A 81 -18.30 19.68 -12.02
N PHE A 82 -18.62 18.75 -12.92
CA PHE A 82 -17.70 17.70 -13.36
C PHE A 82 -16.45 18.30 -14.02
N HIS A 83 -16.62 19.22 -14.97
CA HIS A 83 -15.49 19.89 -15.62
C HIS A 83 -14.56 20.57 -14.61
N ARG A 84 -15.12 21.26 -13.60
CA ARG A 84 -14.32 21.91 -12.54
C ARG A 84 -13.57 20.91 -11.66
N LYS A 85 -14.16 19.75 -11.34
CA LYS A 85 -13.61 18.78 -10.38
C LYS A 85 -12.69 17.73 -11.00
N ALA A 86 -12.87 17.39 -12.28
CA ALA A 86 -12.19 16.27 -12.92
C ALA A 86 -11.11 16.67 -13.94
N LEU A 87 -11.21 17.86 -14.56
CA LEU A 87 -10.37 18.26 -15.70
C LEU A 87 -9.46 19.47 -15.42
N LYS A 88 -9.52 20.05 -14.22
CA LYS A 88 -8.71 21.20 -13.81
C LYS A 88 -8.00 20.93 -12.50
#